data_AF-X1CRT9-F1
#
_entry.id   AF-X1CRT9-F1
#
_cell.length_a   1.000
_cell.length_b   1.000
_cell.length_c   1.000
_cell.angle_alpha   90.00
_cell.angle_beta   90.00
_cell.angle_gamma   90.00
#
_symmetry.space_group_name_H-M   'P 1'
#
loop_
_entity.id
_entity.type
_entity.pdbx_description
1 polymer ?
#
loop_
_entity_poly.entity_id
_entity_poly.type
_entity_poly.pdbx_seq_one_letter_code
_entity_poly.pdbx_strand_id
1 'polypeptide(L)' 'MEIKVKNLEDMWKTLDEKEQLIVIDFIEKILKSKRYKKLREEIKERREEVSKGEVISHEEIWNDV' A
#
# COMPACT_ATOMS: atom_id res chain seq x y z
N MET A 1 4.40 -3.04 22.22
CA MET A 1 5.26 -1.92 21.80
C MET A 1 4.47 -1.14 20.77
N GLU A 2 3.66 -0.17 21.20
CA GLU A 2 2.91 0.68 20.27
C GLU A 2 3.88 1.64 19.61
N ILE A 3 4.09 1.49 18.31
CA ILE A 3 4.79 2.50 17.52
C ILE A 3 3.81 3.67 17.36
N LYS A 4 3.80 4.57 18.34
CA LYS A 4 3.18 5.89 18.17
C LYS A 4 4.00 6.61 17.11
N VAL A 5 3.44 6.75 15.91
CA VAL A 5 4.08 7.45 14.80
C VAL A 5 4.23 8.92 15.19
N LYS A 6 5.36 9.27 15.79
CA LYS A 6 5.89 10.64 15.75
C LYS A 6 6.19 10.90 14.27
N ASN A 7 5.58 11.93 13.70
CA ASN A 7 5.81 12.50 12.38
C ASN A 7 6.99 11.90 11.57
N LEU A 8 6.69 11.37 10.37
CA LEU A 8 7.67 10.71 9.50
C LEU A 8 8.86 11.61 9.12
N GLU A 9 8.63 12.91 8.96
CA GLU A 9 9.70 13.87 8.65
C GLU A 9 10.70 14.00 9.80
N ASP A 10 10.21 13.96 11.04
CA ASP A 10 11.05 14.05 12.22
C ASP A 10 11.84 12.76 12.42
N MET A 11 11.24 11.60 12.12
CA MET A 11 11.95 10.32 12.11
C MET A 11 13.05 10.29 11.03
N TRP A 12 12.77 10.76 9.82
CA TRP A 12 13.76 10.80 8.74
C TRP A 12 15.01 11.60 9.13
N LYS A 13 14.82 12.75 9.78
CA LYS A 13 15.92 13.61 10.26
C LYS A 13 16.78 12.96 11.35
N THR A 14 16.28 11.93 12.03
CA THR A 14 17.05 11.21 13.06
C THR A 14 17.93 10.09 12.50
N LEU A 15 17.70 9.69 11.24
CA LEU A 15 18.46 8.62 10.59
C LEU A 15 19.76 9.16 10.00
N ASP A 16 20.84 8.40 10.15
CA ASP A 16 22.09 8.68 9.44
C ASP A 16 22.00 8.30 7.94
N GLU A 17 22.99 8.71 7.15
CA GLU A 17 23.00 8.46 5.70
C GLU A 17 22.90 6.97 5.35
N LYS A 18 23.53 6.09 6.14
CA LYS A 18 23.53 4.65 5.88
C LYS A 18 22.16 4.05 6.18
N GLU A 19 21.52 4.48 7.26
CA GLU A 19 20.17 4.08 7.63
C GLU A 19 19.14 4.55 6.60
N GLN A 20 19.26 5.79 6.12
CA GLN A 20 18.42 6.32 5.05
C GLN A 20 18.55 5.50 3.76
N LEU A 21 19.77 5.10 3.39
CA LEU A 21 20.01 4.24 2.22
C LEU A 21 19.37 2.86 2.36
N ILE A 22 19.39 2.28 3.56
CA ILE A 22 18.71 0.99 3.83
C ILE A 22 17.19 1.14 3.66
N VAL A 23 16.61 2.23 4.17
CA VAL A 23 15.18 2.51 4.02
C VAL A 23 14.81 2.69 2.55
N ILE A 24 15.61 3.43 1.78
CA ILE A 24 15.40 3.62 0.34
C ILE A 24 15.45 2.28 -0.40
N ASP A 25 16.50 1.47 -0.18
CA ASP A 25 16.64 0.15 -0.80
C ASP A 25 15.46 -0.79 -0.46
N PHE A 26 15.01 -0.75 0.79
CA PHE A 26 13.85 -1.51 1.23
C PHE A 26 12.56 -1.07 0.53
N ILE A 27 12.32 0.24 0.43
CA ILE A 27 11.17 0.81 -0.29
C ILE A 27 11.22 0.40 -1.76
N GLU A 28 12.39 0.50 -2.41
CA GLU A 28 12.54 0.08 -3.80
C GLU A 28 12.21 -1.40 -4.00
N LYS A 29 12.68 -2.27 -3.11
CA LYS A 29 12.37 -3.71 -3.15
C LYS A 29 10.87 -3.97 -2.98
N ILE A 30 10.19 -3.24 -2.10
CA ILE A 30 8.73 -3.33 -1.94
C ILE A 30 8.02 -2.88 -3.21
N LEU A 31 8.39 -1.73 -3.77
CA LEU A 31 7.77 -1.18 -4.97
C LEU A 31 7.99 -2.08 -6.20
N LYS A 32 9.17 -2.69 -6.31
CA LYS A 32 9.51 -3.65 -7.36
C LYS A 32 8.91 -5.04 -7.10
N SER A 33 8.37 -5.31 -5.91
CA SER A 33 7.79 -6.61 -5.60
C SER A 33 6.55 -6.86 -6.47
N LYS A 34 6.49 -8.04 -7.09
CA LYS A 34 5.36 -8.46 -7.93
C LYS A 34 4.02 -8.33 -7.21
N ARG A 35 4.02 -8.56 -5.90
CA ARG A 35 2.83 -8.44 -5.03
C ARG A 35 2.31 -7.00 -4.95
N TYR A 36 3.19 -6.02 -4.77
CA TYR A 36 2.77 -4.62 -4.70
C TYR A 36 2.28 -4.11 -6.06
N LYS A 37 2.93 -4.51 -7.15
CA LYS A 37 2.48 -4.20 -8.52
C LYS A 37 1.07 -4.73 -8.77
N LYS A 38 0.82 -6.02 -8.48
CA LYS A 38 -0.49 -6.66 -8.63
C LYS A 38 -1.57 -5.96 -7.81
N LEU A 39 -1.27 -5.65 -6.54
CA LEU A 39 -2.22 -4.94 -5.67
C LEU A 39 -2.57 -3.54 -6.22
N ARG A 40 -1.59 -2.83 -6.80
CA ARG A 40 -1.82 -1.50 -7.40
C ARG A 40 -2.71 -1.57 -8.64
N GLU A 41 -2.52 -2.61 -9.45
CA GLU A 41 -3.36 -2.90 -10.62
C GLU A 41 -4.80 -3.22 -10.18
N GLU A 42 -4.98 -4.13 -9.22
CA GLU A 42 -6.30 -4.49 -8.66
C GLU A 42 -7.04 -3.27 -8.06
N ILE A 43 -6.35 -2.42 -7.31
CA ILE A 43 -6.94 -1.18 -6.77
C ILE A 43 -7.36 -0.23 -7.89
N LYS A 44 -6.57 -0.13 -8.96
CA LYS A 44 -6.90 0.72 -10.11
C LYS A 44 -8.14 0.20 -10.83
N GLU A 45 -8.20 -1.09 -11.10
CA GLU A 45 -9.37 -1.75 -11.71
C GLU A 45 -10.63 -1.52 -10.86
N ARG A 46 -10.56 -1.77 -9.54
CA ARG A 46 -11.70 -1.52 -8.65
C ARG A 46 -12.14 -0.06 -8.59
N ARG A 47 -11.21 0.89 -8.69
CA ARG A 47 -11.56 2.32 -8.77
C ARG A 47 -12.29 2.65 -10.07
N GLU A 48 -11.89 2.01 -11.17
CA GLU A 48 -12.56 2.17 -12.46
C GLU A 48 -13.96 1.54 -12.44
N GLU A 49 -14.11 0.34 -11.89
CA GLU A 49 -15.41 -0.33 -11.67
C GLU A 49 -16.36 0.56 -10.86
N VAL A 50 -15.91 1.04 -9.69
CA VAL A 50 -16.68 1.96 -8.83
C VAL A 50 -17.06 3.24 -9.58
N SER A 51 -16.15 3.80 -10.39
CA SER A 51 -16.43 5.02 -11.16
C SER A 51 -17.51 4.83 -12.23
N LYS A 52 -17.63 3.61 -12.77
CA LYS A 52 -18.64 3.23 -13.76
C LYS A 52 -19.97 2.81 -13.12
N GLY A 53 -20.04 2.73 -11.79
CA GLY A 53 -21.19 2.21 -11.06
C GLY A 53 -21.27 0.68 -11.07
N GLU A 54 -20.21 0.00 -11.53
CA GLU A 54 -20.06 -1.46 -11.43
C GLU A 54 -19.59 -1.78 -10.00
N VAL A 55 -20.54 -1.85 -9.07
CA VAL A 55 -20.27 -2.20 -7.67
C VAL A 55 -20.88 -3.55 -7.34
N ILE A 56 -20.05 -4.45 -6.81
CA ILE A 56 -20.50 -5.73 -6.30
C ILE A 56 -21.28 -5.48 -5.00
N SER A 57 -22.54 -5.88 -5.01
CA SER A 57 -23.45 -5.80 -3.86
C SER A 57 -23.03 -6.78 -2.76
N HIS A 58 -23.45 -6.49 -1.53
CA HIS A 58 -23.23 -7.39 -0.39
C HIS A 58 -23.82 -8.78 -0.65
N GLU A 59 -24.97 -8.87 -1.31
CA GLU A 59 -25.62 -10.13 -1.65
C GLU A 59 -24.80 -10.97 -2.64
N GLU A 60 -24.15 -10.35 -3.64
CA GLU A 60 -23.28 -11.04 -4.59
C GLU A 60 -22.01 -11.61 -3.96
N ILE A 61 -21.54 -11.06 -2.83
CA ILE A 61 -20.34 -11.55 -2.15
C ILE A 61 -20.64 -12.74 -1.23
N TRP A 62 -21.82 -12.75 -0.60
CA TRP A 62 -22.12 -13.66 0.50
C TRP A 62 -23.10 -14.79 0.15
N ASN A 63 -23.77 -14.74 -1.00
CA ASN A 63 -24.69 -15.81 -1.44
C ASN A 63 -23.99 -17.02 -2.09
N ASP A 64 -22.68 -16.95 -2.34
CA ASP A 64 -21.86 -18.06 -2.87
C ASP A 64 -21.09 -18.83 -1.77
N VAL A 65 -21.43 -18.63 -0.48
CA VAL A 65 -20.82 -19.31 0.69
C VAL A 65 -21.83 -20.21 1.39
#